data_AF-X5M0Q2-F1
#
_entry.id   AF-X5M0Q2-F1
#
_cell.length_a   1.000
_cell.length_b   1.000
_cell.length_c   1.000
_cell.angle_alpha   90.00
_cell.angle_beta   90.00
_cell.angle_gamma   90.00
#
_symmetry.space_group_name_H-M   'P 1'
#
loop_
_entity.id
_entity.type
_entity.pdbx_description
1 polymer ?
#
loop_
_entity_poly.entity_id
_entity_poly.type
_entity_poly.pdbx_seq_one_letter_code
_entity_poly.pdbx_strand_id
1 'polypeptide(L)'
;MGYAKSDGEEAAQPRARQNVIFEMGMLAAVFPLERIAILQKKGVEIPSDIHGVYYLSFNEYVKEIMPKLSKRLGEAGFTIDPEKLAYASS
;
A
#
# COMPACT_ATOMS: atom_id res chain seq x y z
N MET A 1 -6.75 -2.64 -16.64
CA MET A 1 -6.27 -3.95 -16.17
C MET A 1 -4.89 -4.21 -16.79
N GLY A 2 -4.05 -5.02 -16.14
CA GLY A 2 -2.78 -5.52 -16.67
C GLY A 2 -2.81 -7.05 -16.80
N TYR A 3 -2.13 -7.61 -17.80
CA TYR A 3 -1.92 -9.05 -17.97
C TYR A 3 -0.67 -9.31 -18.82
N ALA A 4 -0.01 -10.45 -18.60
CA ALA A 4 1.09 -10.87 -19.46
C ALA A 4 0.54 -11.26 -20.84
N LYS A 5 1.27 -10.97 -21.92
CA LYS A 5 0.84 -11.29 -23.29
C LYS A 5 0.53 -12.78 -23.49
N SER A 6 1.13 -13.66 -22.68
CA SER A 6 0.91 -15.10 -22.66
C SER A 6 -0.41 -15.54 -22.02
N ASP A 7 -0.95 -14.76 -21.09
CA ASP A 7 -1.99 -15.22 -20.15
C ASP A 7 -3.42 -14.88 -20.62
N GLY A 8 -3.53 -14.12 -21.72
CA GLY A 8 -4.82 -13.73 -22.30
C GLY A 8 -5.58 -12.70 -21.48
N GLU A 9 -6.69 -12.21 -22.05
CA GLU A 9 -7.48 -11.12 -21.47
C GLU A 9 -8.25 -11.53 -20.20
N GLU A 10 -8.48 -12.83 -19.99
CA GLU A 10 -9.13 -13.37 -18.78
C GLU A 10 -8.24 -13.25 -17.53
N ALA A 11 -6.92 -13.14 -17.69
CA ALA A 11 -5.98 -12.95 -16.59
C ALA A 11 -5.87 -11.48 -16.12
N ALA A 12 -6.67 -10.58 -16.69
CA ALA A 12 -6.55 -9.15 -16.48
C ALA A 12 -6.87 -8.74 -15.04
N GLN A 13 -5.84 -8.33 -14.29
CA GLN A 13 -5.98 -7.88 -12.91
C GLN A 13 -6.14 -6.36 -12.81
N PRO A 14 -6.87 -5.86 -11.78
CA PRO A 14 -6.80 -4.47 -11.35
C PRO A 14 -5.34 -4.05 -11.15
N ARG A 15 -4.99 -2.86 -11.60
CA ARG A 15 -3.62 -2.31 -11.46
C ARG A 15 -3.66 -0.96 -10.77
N ALA A 16 -2.57 -0.61 -10.10
CA ALA A 16 -2.40 0.74 -9.60
C ALA A 16 -2.43 1.77 -10.74
N ARG A 17 -2.88 2.99 -10.43
CA ARG A 17 -2.82 4.13 -11.36
C ARG A 17 -1.36 4.50 -11.62
N GLN A 18 -1.04 4.90 -12.85
CA GLN A 18 0.34 5.22 -13.26
C GLN A 18 0.96 6.31 -12.37
N ASN A 19 0.19 7.34 -12.02
CA ASN A 19 0.66 8.41 -11.13
C ASN A 19 1.07 7.89 -9.75
N VAL A 20 0.36 6.89 -9.22
CA VAL A 20 0.69 6.30 -7.91
C VAL A 20 2.04 5.57 -7.96
N ILE A 21 2.32 4.87 -9.07
CA ILE A 21 3.62 4.21 -9.28
C ILE A 21 4.73 5.26 -9.42
N PHE A 22 4.48 6.34 -10.16
CA PHE A 22 5.44 7.43 -10.32
C PHE A 22 5.77 8.13 -9.00
N GLU A 23 4.76 8.54 -8.23
CA GLU A 23 4.92 9.16 -6.91
C GLU A 23 5.62 8.23 -5.91
N MET A 24 5.31 6.93 -5.95
CA MET A 24 6.03 5.92 -5.16
C MET A 24 7.51 5.84 -5.54
N GLY A 25 7.84 5.86 -6.83
CA GLY A 25 9.23 5.90 -7.30
C GLY A 25 9.96 7.16 -6.81
N MET A 26 9.30 8.31 -6.83
CA MET A 26 9.85 9.55 -6.26
C MET A 26 10.09 9.46 -4.75
N LEU A 27 9.19 8.83 -3.99
CA LEU A 27 9.41 8.58 -2.57
C LEU A 27 10.60 7.66 -2.32
N ALA A 28 10.74 6.59 -3.10
CA ALA A 28 11.85 5.64 -3.01
C ALA A 28 13.20 6.26 -3.39
N ALA A 29 13.22 7.35 -4.17
CA ALA A 29 14.44 8.10 -4.46
C ALA A 29 14.93 8.95 -3.27
N VAL A 30 14.05 9.28 -2.33
CA VAL A 30 14.34 10.16 -1.18
C VAL A 30 14.43 9.39 0.13
N PHE A 31 13.60 8.35 0.29
CA PHE A 31 13.51 7.56 1.51
C PHE A 31 13.92 6.10 1.24
N PRO A 32 14.56 5.44 2.21
CA PRO A 32 14.82 4.01 2.12
C PRO A 32 13.49 3.24 2.20
N LEU A 33 13.42 2.08 1.53
CA LEU A 33 12.17 1.33 1.35
C LEU A 33 11.50 0.94 2.68
N GLU A 34 12.28 0.75 3.75
CA GLU A 34 11.76 0.44 5.08
C GLU A 34 10.93 1.59 5.68
N ARG A 35 11.15 2.83 5.23
CA ARG A 35 10.36 4.01 5.63
C ARG A 35 9.15 4.26 4.74
N ILE A 36 8.89 3.38 3.77
CA ILE A 36 7.75 3.47 2.85
C ILE A 36 6.79 2.32 3.15
N ALA A 37 5.50 2.62 3.14
CA ALA A 37 4.44 1.63 3.25
C ALA A 37 3.38 1.86 2.18
N ILE A 38 2.90 0.79 1.57
CA ILE A 38 1.84 0.81 0.55
C ILE A 38 0.58 0.19 1.15
N LEU A 39 -0.52 0.94 1.11
CA LEU A 39 -1.85 0.42 1.42
C LEU A 39 -2.45 -0.16 0.14
N GLN A 40 -2.71 -1.46 0.14
CA GLN A 40 -3.09 -2.19 -1.07
C GLN A 40 -4.50 -2.77 -0.91
N LYS A 41 -5.41 -2.46 -1.84
CA LYS A 41 -6.66 -3.22 -1.97
C LYS A 41 -6.33 -4.60 -2.54
N LYS A 42 -6.81 -5.69 -1.90
CA LYS A 42 -6.57 -7.05 -2.41
C LYS A 42 -7.06 -7.20 -3.84
N GLY A 43 -6.31 -7.96 -4.64
CA GLY A 43 -6.59 -8.15 -6.08
C GLY A 43 -5.98 -7.07 -6.98
N VAL A 44 -5.31 -6.06 -6.43
CA VAL A 44 -4.49 -5.14 -7.24
C VAL A 44 -3.11 -5.75 -7.48
N GLU A 45 -2.72 -5.88 -8.74
CA GLU A 45 -1.40 -6.27 -9.21
C GLU A 45 -0.30 -5.39 -8.59
N ILE A 46 0.76 -6.04 -8.11
CA ILE A 46 1.97 -5.39 -7.60
C ILE A 46 3.08 -5.57 -8.65
N PRO A 47 3.67 -4.48 -9.17
CA PRO A 47 4.85 -4.57 -10.03
C PRO A 47 6.03 -5.21 -9.29
N SER A 48 6.81 -6.04 -9.98
CA SER A 48 7.99 -6.70 -9.39
C SER A 48 9.05 -5.72 -8.88
N ASP A 49 9.16 -4.55 -9.51
CA ASP A 49 10.17 -3.52 -9.19
C ASP A 49 10.01 -2.90 -7.80
N ILE A 50 8.87 -3.13 -7.14
CA ILE A 50 8.56 -2.57 -5.82
C ILE A 50 8.56 -3.64 -4.71
N HIS A 51 9.07 -4.85 -5.01
CA HIS A 51 9.30 -5.90 -4.02
C HIS A 51 10.33 -5.43 -2.97
N GLY A 52 9.92 -5.42 -1.70
CA GLY A 52 10.75 -4.96 -0.56
C GLY A 52 10.12 -3.80 0.22
N VAL A 53 9.10 -3.13 -0.33
CA VAL A 53 8.29 -2.16 0.41
C VAL A 53 7.35 -2.88 1.37
N TYR A 54 7.02 -2.23 2.50
CA TYR A 54 6.06 -2.78 3.46
C TYR A 54 4.62 -2.65 2.92
N TYR A 55 3.91 -3.77 2.78
CA TYR A 55 2.51 -3.77 2.30
C TYR A 55 1.52 -3.98 3.43
N LEU A 56 0.47 -3.16 3.42
CA LEU A 56 -0.71 -3.35 4.26
C LEU A 56 -1.92 -3.58 3.35
N SER A 57 -2.28 -4.85 3.19
CA SER A 57 -3.40 -5.23 2.34
C SER A 57 -4.73 -5.17 3.09
N PHE A 58 -5.76 -4.57 2.49
CA PHE A 58 -7.13 -4.50 2.99
C PHE A 58 -8.12 -5.06 1.95
N ASN A 59 -9.30 -5.50 2.38
CA ASN A 59 -10.28 -6.06 1.44
C ASN A 59 -11.12 -4.93 0.81
N GLU A 60 -11.92 -4.24 1.61
CA GLU A 60 -12.84 -3.20 1.10
C GLU A 60 -12.57 -1.84 1.73
N TYR A 61 -12.32 -1.83 3.04
CA TYR A 61 -12.11 -0.59 3.79
C TYR A 61 -10.72 -0.56 4.43
N VAL A 62 -10.06 0.60 4.33
CA VAL A 62 -8.77 0.85 4.99
C VAL A 62 -8.87 0.70 6.52
N LYS A 63 -10.06 0.89 7.11
CA LYS A 63 -10.24 0.71 8.56
C LYS A 63 -9.90 -0.69 9.08
N GLU A 64 -10.01 -1.71 8.22
CA GLU A 64 -9.65 -3.10 8.51
C GLU A 64 -8.18 -3.27 8.92
N ILE A 65 -7.30 -2.36 8.49
CA ILE A 65 -5.87 -2.41 8.76
C ILE A 65 -5.40 -1.36 9.77
N MET A 66 -6.31 -0.58 10.39
CA MET A 66 -5.94 0.47 11.35
C MET A 66 -5.06 0.01 12.51
N PRO A 67 -5.33 -1.13 13.17
CA PRO A 67 -4.46 -1.59 14.25
C PRO A 67 -3.04 -1.91 13.78
N LYS A 68 -2.89 -2.41 12.55
CA LYS A 68 -1.57 -2.71 11.96
C LYS A 68 -0.85 -1.44 11.53
N LEU A 69 -1.58 -0.51 10.92
CA LEU A 69 -1.04 0.77 10.48
C LEU A 69 -0.57 1.60 11.68
N SER A 70 -1.39 1.71 12.73
CA SER A 70 -1.04 2.48 13.93
C SER A 70 0.18 1.90 14.64
N LYS A 71 0.26 0.58 14.76
CA LYS A 71 1.44 -0.11 15.29
C LYS A 71 2.69 0.23 14.46
N ARG A 72 2.61 0.11 13.14
CA ARG A 72 3.75 0.37 12.23
C ARG A 72 4.22 1.82 12.31
N LEU A 73 3.29 2.77 12.36
CA LEU A 73 3.58 4.20 12.52
C LEU A 73 4.24 4.46 13.88
N GLY A 74 3.76 3.83 14.96
CA GLY A 74 4.43 3.89 16.26
C GLY A 74 5.87 3.37 16.23
N GLU A 75 6.10 2.23 15.58
CA GLU A 75 7.46 1.66 15.35
C GLU A 75 8.35 2.56 14.49
N ALA A 76 7.78 3.39 13.62
CA ALA A 76 8.50 4.39 12.83
C ALA A 76 8.76 5.71 13.58
N GLY A 77 8.32 5.81 14.85
CA GLY A 77 8.54 6.98 15.70
C GLY A 77 7.46 8.05 15.63
N PHE A 78 6.31 7.77 15.02
CA PHE A 78 5.19 8.71 15.00
C PHE A 78 4.40 8.64 16.32
N THR A 79 4.15 9.81 16.93
CA THR A 79 3.20 9.92 18.04
C THR A 79 1.78 9.96 17.50
N ILE A 80 0.97 8.97 17.84
CA ILE A 80 -0.42 8.86 17.41
C ILE A 80 -1.33 9.25 18.56
N ASP A 81 -2.21 10.22 18.29
CA ASP A 81 -3.27 10.63 19.21
C ASP A 81 -4.36 9.54 19.28
N PRO A 82 -4.67 9.00 20.46
CA PRO A 82 -5.70 7.98 20.63
C PRO A 82 -7.10 8.39 20.18
N GLU A 83 -7.49 9.66 20.37
CA GLU A 83 -8.81 10.15 19.98
C GLU A 83 -8.93 10.20 18.45
N LYS A 84 -7.89 10.68 17.76
CA LYS A 84 -7.84 10.70 16.30
C LYS A 84 -7.82 9.29 15.71
N LEU A 85 -7.12 8.36 16.37
CA LEU A 85 -7.10 6.96 15.96
C LEU A 85 -8.48 6.30 16.10
N ALA A 86 -9.18 6.57 17.21
CA ALA A 86 -10.54 6.05 17.43
C ALA A 86 -11.51 6.58 16.37
N TYR A 87 -11.45 7.88 16.06
CA TYR A 87 -12.25 8.49 14.99
C TYR A 87 -11.96 7.86 13.62
N ALA A 88 -10.69 7.70 13.26
CA ALA A 88 -10.29 7.07 11.98
C ALA A 88 -10.65 5.58 11.87
N SER A 89 -10.92 4.92 13.01
CA SER A 89 -11.29 3.51 13.06
C SER A 89 -12.81 3.27 13.06
N SER A 90 -13.63 4.33 13.20
CA SER A 90 -15.10 4.25 13.20
C SER A 90 -15.70 3.98 11.81
#